data_AF-A0A9N9GV44-F1
#
_entry.id   AF-A0A9N9GV44-F1
#
_cell.length_a   1.000
_cell.length_b   1.000
_cell.length_c   1.000
_cell.angle_alpha   90.00
_cell.angle_beta   90.00
_cell.angle_gamma   90.00
#
_symmetry.space_group_name_H-M   'P 1'
#
loop_
_entity.id
_entity.type
_entity.pdbx_description
1 polymer ?
#
loop_
_entity_poly.entity_id
_entity_poly.type
_entity_poly.pdbx_seq_one_letter_code
_entity_poly.pdbx_strand_id
1 'polypeptide(L)' 'PDNFVTITEKDRDLAHTYHDRLCSDADMIQFAKDTDDDPNTLMNMSRRKRLISEEIMFRLYEDDGEYQWIGEFRR' A
#
# COMPACT_ATOMS: atom_id res chain seq x y z
N PRO A 1 1.23 1.68 -36.57
CA PRO A 1 0.85 2.99 -36.01
C PRO A 1 0.82 2.89 -34.48
N ASP A 2 1.70 3.62 -33.80
CA ASP A 2 1.67 3.69 -32.34
C ASP A 2 0.52 4.60 -31.90
N ASN A 3 -0.47 3.99 -31.26
CA ASN A 3 -1.55 4.72 -30.62
C ASN A 3 -1.03 5.28 -29.29
N PHE A 4 -0.62 6.54 -29.29
CA PHE A 4 -0.33 7.24 -28.04
C PHE A 4 -1.64 7.46 -27.29
N VAL A 5 -1.76 6.86 -26.11
CA VAL A 5 -2.86 7.13 -25.17
C VAL A 5 -2.52 8.41 -24.42
N THR A 6 -3.36 9.43 -24.57
CA THR A 6 -3.22 10.68 -23.82
C THR A 6 -3.75 10.48 -22.41
N ILE A 7 -2.88 10.63 -21.41
CA ILE A 7 -3.29 10.67 -20.00
C ILE A 7 -4.10 11.94 -19.79
N THR A 8 -5.36 11.79 -19.38
CA THR A 8 -6.27 12.89 -19.09
C THR A 8 -6.19 13.29 -17.61
N GLU A 9 -6.73 14.46 -17.27
CA GLU A 9 -6.87 14.88 -15.86
C GLU A 9 -7.66 13.86 -15.03
N LYS A 10 -8.70 13.25 -15.63
CA LYS A 10 -9.46 12.18 -14.97
C LYS A 10 -8.62 10.96 -14.64
N ASP A 11 -7.67 10.60 -15.51
CA ASP A 11 -6.76 9.49 -15.26
C ASP A 11 -5.81 9.81 -14.10
N ARG A 12 -5.38 11.08 -13.98
CA ARG A 12 -4.60 11.56 -12.83
C ARG A 12 -5.42 11.51 -11.54
N ASP A 13 -6.64 12.00 -11.55
CA ASP A 13 -7.52 12.00 -10.37
C ASP A 13 -7.83 10.57 -9.91
N LEU A 14 -8.04 9.65 -10.87
CA LEU A 14 -8.23 8.24 -10.59
C LEU A 14 -6.97 7.62 -9.98
N ALA A 15 -5.79 7.98 -10.49
CA ALA A 15 -4.52 7.52 -9.93
C ALA A 15 -4.32 8.03 -8.50
N HIS A 16 -4.63 9.29 -8.21
CA HIS A 16 -4.58 9.83 -6.84
C HIS A 16 -5.58 9.13 -5.91
N THR A 17 -6.84 8.97 -6.34
CA THR A 17 -7.85 8.24 -5.56
C THR A 17 -7.41 6.81 -5.26
N TYR A 18 -6.80 6.15 -6.24
CA TYR A 18 -6.28 4.80 -6.07
C TYR A 18 -5.08 4.75 -5.11
N HIS A 19 -4.17 5.72 -5.21
CA HIS A 19 -3.04 5.88 -4.31
C HIS A 19 -3.49 6.12 -2.86
N ASP A 20 -4.40 7.08 -2.64
CA ASP A 20 -4.90 7.42 -1.30
C ASP A 20 -5.57 6.21 -0.62
N ARG A 21 -6.29 5.42 -1.41
CA ARG A 21 -6.88 4.17 -0.92
C ARG A 21 -5.80 3.15 -0.52
N LEU A 22 -4.73 3.03 -1.30
CA LEU A 22 -3.64 2.10 -0.98
C LEU A 22 -2.89 2.52 0.28
N CYS A 23 -2.63 3.81 0.47
CA CYS A 23 -2.07 4.33 1.71
C CYS A 23 -2.99 4.05 2.89
N SER A 24 -4.29 4.32 2.76
CA SER A 24 -5.26 4.04 3.83
C SER A 24 -5.35 2.54 4.17
N ASP A 25 -5.37 1.66 3.16
CA ASP A 25 -5.34 0.21 3.37
C ASP A 25 -4.04 -0.19 4.12
N ALA A 26 -2.93 0.50 3.86
CA ALA A 26 -1.65 0.17 4.48
C ALA A 26 -1.50 0.71 5.91
N ASP A 27 -2.04 1.91 6.20
CA ASP A 27 -2.17 2.43 7.56
C ASP A 27 -2.99 1.48 8.44
N MET A 28 -4.07 0.93 7.88
CA MET A 28 -4.88 -0.07 8.56
C MET A 28 -4.12 -1.39 8.82
N ILE A 29 -3.18 -1.78 7.94
CA ILE A 29 -2.31 -2.94 8.20
C ILE A 29 -1.38 -2.63 9.37
N GLN A 30 -0.80 -1.43 9.40
CA GLN A 30 0.06 -1.01 10.49
C GLN A 30 -0.71 -0.96 11.81
N PHE A 31 -1.91 -0.36 11.82
CA PHE A 31 -2.80 -0.33 12.97
C PHE A 31 -3.09 -1.74 13.50
N ALA A 32 -3.43 -2.69 12.62
CA ALA A 32 -3.68 -4.07 13.01
C ALA A 32 -2.45 -4.72 13.67
N LYS A 33 -1.24 -4.46 13.12
CA LYS A 33 0.02 -4.95 13.73
C LYS A 33 0.25 -4.33 15.11
N ASP A 34 -0.02 -3.04 15.25
CA ASP A 34 0.17 -2.31 16.51
C ASP A 34 -0.83 -2.76 17.60
N THR A 35 -2.01 -3.24 17.21
CA THR A 35 -3.03 -3.78 18.11
C THR A 35 -2.98 -5.31 18.31
N ASP A 36 -2.01 -6.00 17.69
CA ASP A 36 -1.92 -7.47 17.64
C ASP A 36 -3.17 -8.15 17.03
N ASP A 37 -3.90 -7.42 16.18
CA ASP A 37 -5.02 -7.93 15.42
C ASP A 37 -4.57 -8.51 14.08
N ASP A 38 -5.29 -9.52 13.57
CA ASP A 38 -5.08 -9.99 12.20
C ASP A 38 -5.63 -8.95 11.20
N PRO A 39 -4.79 -8.38 10.31
CA PRO A 39 -5.25 -7.44 9.29
C PRO A 39 -6.37 -8.02 8.41
N ASN A 40 -6.42 -9.35 8.20
CA ASN A 40 -7.48 -9.97 7.41
C ASN A 40 -8.84 -10.01 8.14
N THR A 41 -8.83 -9.89 9.47
CA THR A 41 -10.04 -9.80 10.29
C THR A 41 -10.58 -8.37 10.29
N LEU A 42 -9.70 -7.37 10.29
CA LEU A 42 -10.07 -5.95 10.23
C LEU A 42 -10.40 -5.47 8.82
N MET A 43 -9.83 -6.10 7.80
CA MET A 43 -10.02 -5.73 6.41
C MET A 43 -10.34 -6.92 5.54
N ASN A 44 -11.43 -6.82 4.79
CA ASN A 44 -11.74 -7.79 3.73
C ASN A 44 -10.86 -7.56 2.50
N MET A 45 -9.59 -7.95 2.58
CA MET A 45 -8.61 -7.81 1.52
C MET A 45 -8.17 -9.17 0.96
N SER A 46 -7.94 -9.20 -0.36
CA SER A 46 -7.24 -10.34 -0.95
C SER A 46 -5.77 -10.30 -0.55
N ARG A 47 -5.13 -11.48 -0.46
CA ARG A 47 -3.69 -11.60 -0.18
C ARG A 47 -2.83 -10.70 -1.08
N ARG A 48 -3.22 -10.53 -2.34
CA ARG A 48 -2.51 -9.66 -3.29
C ARG A 48 -2.58 -8.18 -2.90
N LYS A 49 -3.76 -7.68 -2.52
CA LYS A 49 -3.91 -6.29 -2.08
C LYS A 49 -3.09 -6.01 -0.84
N ARG A 50 -3.13 -6.92 0.14
CA ARG A 50 -2.34 -6.82 1.37
C ARG A 50 -0.85 -6.68 1.10
N LEU A 51 -0.29 -7.56 0.27
CA LEU A 51 1.14 -7.52 -0.08
C LEU A 51 1.54 -6.24 -0.82
N ILE A 52 0.65 -5.70 -1.67
CA ILE A 52 0.90 -4.42 -2.35
C ILE A 52 0.90 -3.27 -1.35
N SER A 53 -0.05 -3.24 -0.42
CA SER A 53 -0.12 -2.22 0.63
C SER A 53 1.11 -2.28 1.57
N GLU A 54 1.56 -3.47 1.96
CA GLU A 54 2.78 -3.64 2.76
C GLU A 54 4.04 -3.14 2.03
N GLU A 55 4.17 -3.45 0.73
CA GLU A 55 5.29 -2.96 -0.10
C GLU A 55 5.25 -1.43 -0.26
N ILE A 56 4.05 -0.83 -0.36
CA ILE A 56 3.90 0.63 -0.44
C ILE A 56 4.40 1.30 0.84
N MET A 57 4.01 0.80 2.01
CA MET A 57 4.52 1.33 3.28
C MET A 57 6.03 1.17 3.36
N PHE A 58 6.54 0.00 3.01
CA PHE A 58 7.97 -0.26 3.01
C PHE A 58 8.75 0.78 2.19
N ARG A 59 8.28 1.06 0.97
CA ARG A 59 8.91 2.07 0.09
C ARG A 59 8.73 3.51 0.57
N LEU A 60 7.58 3.85 1.12
CA LEU A 60 7.35 5.19 1.70
C LEU A 60 8.33 5.46 2.84
N TYR A 61 8.60 4.48 3.71
CA TYR A 61 9.59 4.60 4.78
C TYR A 61 11.04 4.59 4.26
N GLU A 62 11.34 3.82 3.20
CA GLU A 62 12.66 3.86 2.56
C GLU A 62 12.97 5.22 1.92
N ASP A 63 12.00 5.84 1.24
CA ASP A 63 12.16 7.15 0.60
C ASP A 63 12.26 8.31 1.60
N ASP A 64 11.64 8.20 2.79
CA ASP A 64 11.76 9.18 3.89
C ASP A 64 13.08 9.05 4.69
N GLY A 65 13.92 8.05 4.37
CA GLY A 65 15.25 7.87 4.98
C GLY A 65 15.25 7.26 6.40
N GLU A 66 14.09 6.94 6.96
CA GLU A 66 13.93 6.30 8.27
C GLU A 66 13.67 4.79 8.08
N TYR A 67 14.75 4.02 7.98
CA TYR A 67 14.70 2.57 8.06
C TYR A 67 14.26 2.11 9.47
N GLN A 68 13.00 1.71 9.64
CA GLN A 68 12.64 0.75 10.69
C GLN A 68 12.54 -0.66 10.12
N TRP A 69 13.66 -1.37 10.22
CA TRP A 69 13.75 -2.81 10.07
C TRP A 69 12.79 -3.51 11.04
N ILE A 70 11.65 -4.01 10.57
CA ILE A 70 10.94 -5.14 11.21
C ILE A 70 11.37 -6.43 10.52
N GLY A 71 12.63 -6.80 10.79
CA GLY A 71 13.14 -8.10 10.42
C GLY A 71 12.54 -9.18 11.32
N GLU A 72 11.63 -9.99 10.78
CA GLU A 72 11.49 -11.42 11.08
C GLU A 72 10.32 -12.04 10.30
N PHE A 73 10.49 -12.26 8.99
CA PHE A 73 9.71 -13.28 8.27
C PHE A 73 10.57 -14.02 7.25
N ARG A 74 11.56 -14.75 7.79
CA ARG A 74 12.11 -15.94 7.15
C ARG A 74 12.43 -16.98 8.23
N ARG A 75 11.42 -17.75 8.61
CA ARG A 75 11.53 -19.20 8.83
C ARG A 75 10.16 -19.84 8.72
#